data_AF-A0A931VAL5-F1
#
_entry.id   AF-A0A931VAL5-F1
#
_cell.length_a   1.000
_cell.length_b   1.000
_cell.length_c   1.000
_cell.angle_alpha   90.00
_cell.angle_beta   90.00
_cell.angle_gamma   90.00
#
_symmetry.space_group_name_H-M   'P 1'
#
loop_
_entity.id
_entity.type
_entity.pdbx_description
1 polymer ?
#
loop_
_entity_poly.entity_id
_entity_poly.type
_entity_poly.pdbx_seq_one_letter_code
_entity_poly.pdbx_strand_id
1 'polypeptide(L)'
;AIHSACPQAWFAYDPFDTSDTQALLQQMAYTNIDVISFHTYAPLDKPTSPASWTYLPNMTAYFRTTLGMTNLPRVWATEYAFYEHTGASLTNMVGTQTDNARWFVQTTVYALGSNLIERFIYTELIPPMEDDVRLKWMTPIDTNGVRRQLYYAYQKLSALIDRASVRQPLALGSNIWAYRFTANGTNVVVAWSSETNSPHTNVVVTGLGTNTQGILVDAVPDTNGVFTSTNVTISGGQYTIALLTSNPVYLLVNAGTLAAPTGVSAGDGAYTDRVQVAWSPGSGVSATGYQVWRNTLDSYAQATLVGGTTTTNYTDTTAAAGVSYYYWVKATNAALISAFSASDHGFVGVIGPLITANNLLEYTSLNSGDPVTIAVQMMNIDPYLGVEVDWWVVASADGTLYYLNNTMQWTAPSNGDLAFCQPVYQGPLVHVSSTPVLSGYTLPAGTYDFWFAIDHPMDGILNLSGPILYDQVTVVVQ
;
A
#
# COMPACT_ATOMS: atom_id res chain seq x y z
N ALA A 1 50.92 -0.82 -4.49
CA ALA A 1 50.97 0.65 -4.38
C ALA A 1 49.69 1.21 -3.77
N ILE A 2 48.50 0.96 -4.38
CA ILE A 2 47.20 1.44 -3.87
C ILE A 2 46.96 0.98 -2.42
N HIS A 3 47.03 -0.32 -2.13
CA HIS A 3 46.84 -0.83 -0.75
C HIS A 3 47.87 -0.30 0.25
N SER A 4 49.09 -0.01 -0.20
CA SER A 4 50.14 0.58 0.64
C SER A 4 49.84 2.04 1.00
N ALA A 5 49.23 2.78 0.08
CA ALA A 5 48.85 4.18 0.28
C ALA A 5 47.50 4.32 1.02
N CYS A 6 46.58 3.38 0.82
CA CYS A 6 45.29 3.33 1.48
C CYS A 6 44.93 1.87 1.82
N PRO A 7 45.22 1.41 3.05
CA PRO A 7 44.93 0.03 3.47
C PRO A 7 43.44 -0.35 3.45
N GLN A 8 42.54 0.64 3.35
CA GLN A 8 41.08 0.43 3.26
C GLN A 8 40.55 0.47 1.82
N ALA A 9 41.36 0.83 0.82
CA ALA A 9 40.91 0.88 -0.57
C ALA A 9 40.75 -0.54 -1.14
N TRP A 10 39.71 -0.73 -1.94
CA TRP A 10 39.49 -1.95 -2.72
C TRP A 10 39.81 -1.70 -4.19
N PHE A 11 40.47 -2.66 -4.82
CA PHE A 11 40.65 -2.72 -6.26
C PHE A 11 39.54 -3.55 -6.89
N ALA A 12 38.65 -2.88 -7.62
CA ALA A 12 37.59 -3.50 -8.40
C ALA A 12 38.02 -3.62 -9.87
N TYR A 13 37.71 -4.75 -10.51
CA TYR A 13 38.05 -5.01 -11.92
C TYR A 13 36.86 -5.61 -12.67
N ASP A 14 36.65 -5.13 -13.91
CA ASP A 14 35.64 -5.65 -14.83
C ASP A 14 36.27 -6.53 -15.92
N PRO A 15 36.01 -7.86 -15.91
CA PRO A 15 36.58 -8.79 -16.88
C PRO A 15 35.79 -8.82 -18.20
N PHE A 16 35.48 -7.63 -18.75
CA PHE A 16 34.61 -7.44 -19.91
C PHE A 16 35.11 -8.21 -21.15
N ASP A 17 36.41 -8.16 -21.43
CA ASP A 17 37.06 -8.93 -22.49
C ASP A 17 37.93 -10.06 -21.93
N THR A 18 37.70 -11.28 -22.42
CA THR A 18 38.41 -12.47 -21.96
C THR A 18 39.92 -12.39 -22.22
N SER A 19 40.33 -11.89 -23.39
CA SER A 19 41.73 -11.88 -23.81
C SER A 19 42.54 -10.84 -23.04
N ASP A 20 41.96 -9.66 -22.83
CA ASP A 20 42.55 -8.61 -21.99
C ASP A 20 42.66 -9.06 -20.54
N THR A 21 41.63 -9.74 -20.03
CA THR A 21 41.65 -10.30 -18.67
C THR A 21 42.76 -11.35 -18.52
N GLN A 22 42.89 -12.28 -19.47
CA GLN A 22 43.97 -13.27 -19.44
C GLN A 22 45.35 -12.63 -19.52
N ALA A 23 45.53 -11.58 -20.33
CA ALA A 23 46.77 -10.82 -20.40
C ALA A 23 47.09 -10.13 -19.07
N LEU A 24 46.10 -9.52 -18.42
CA LEU A 24 46.26 -8.91 -17.10
C LEU A 24 46.68 -9.94 -16.04
N LEU A 25 46.03 -11.11 -16.02
CA LEU A 25 46.31 -12.18 -15.06
C LEU A 25 47.69 -12.84 -15.25
N GLN A 26 48.37 -12.62 -16.39
CA GLN A 26 49.78 -12.96 -16.57
C GLN A 26 50.73 -11.96 -15.90
N GLN A 27 50.29 -10.72 -15.69
CA GLN A 27 51.10 -9.64 -15.09
C GLN A 27 50.88 -9.51 -13.58
N MET A 28 49.73 -9.96 -13.07
CA MET A 28 49.40 -9.91 -11.65
C MET A 28 48.56 -11.10 -11.21
N ALA A 29 48.76 -11.55 -9.96
CA ALA A 29 47.91 -12.56 -9.37
C ALA A 29 46.48 -12.03 -9.19
N TYR A 30 45.48 -12.83 -9.54
CA TYR A 30 44.07 -12.45 -9.36
C TYR A 30 43.69 -12.19 -7.90
N THR A 31 44.48 -12.69 -6.93
CA THR A 31 44.30 -12.41 -5.50
C THR A 31 44.55 -10.96 -5.13
N ASN A 32 45.12 -10.16 -6.04
CA ASN A 32 45.26 -8.71 -5.88
C ASN A 32 43.98 -7.95 -6.30
N ILE A 33 42.97 -8.63 -6.85
CA ILE A 33 41.64 -8.08 -7.16
C ILE A 33 40.75 -8.33 -5.94
N ASP A 34 40.28 -7.25 -5.31
CA ASP A 34 39.40 -7.33 -4.14
C ASP A 34 37.95 -7.62 -4.55
N VAL A 35 37.53 -7.06 -5.68
CA VAL A 35 36.16 -7.16 -6.21
C VAL A 35 36.19 -7.39 -7.73
N ILE A 36 35.51 -8.43 -8.20
CA ILE A 36 35.09 -8.53 -9.59
C ILE A 36 33.79 -7.75 -9.73
N SER A 37 33.81 -6.72 -10.56
CA SER A 37 32.70 -5.84 -10.87
C SER A 37 32.23 -6.17 -12.27
N PHE A 38 30.95 -6.41 -12.51
CA PHE A 38 30.48 -6.67 -13.88
C PHE A 38 29.02 -6.26 -14.02
N HIS A 39 28.57 -6.18 -15.26
CA HIS A 39 27.19 -5.86 -15.57
C HIS A 39 26.46 -7.10 -16.08
N THR A 40 25.25 -7.34 -15.61
CA THR A 40 24.42 -8.47 -16.03
C THR A 40 22.99 -8.05 -16.22
N TYR A 41 22.40 -8.47 -17.33
CA TYR A 41 21.06 -8.03 -17.67
C TYR A 41 20.21 -9.10 -18.33
N ALA A 42 20.66 -10.35 -18.19
CA ALA A 42 19.97 -11.55 -18.60
C ALA A 42 19.02 -11.99 -17.48
N PRO A 43 17.73 -12.20 -17.75
CA PRO A 43 16.88 -12.94 -16.83
C PRO A 43 17.31 -14.41 -16.78
N LEU A 44 17.22 -15.03 -15.59
CA LEU A 44 17.65 -16.41 -15.40
C LEU A 44 16.96 -17.41 -16.33
N ASP A 45 15.63 -17.37 -16.42
CA ASP A 45 14.86 -18.39 -17.16
C ASP A 45 14.60 -18.03 -18.63
N LYS A 46 14.87 -16.78 -19.04
CA LYS A 46 14.64 -16.27 -20.40
C LYS A 46 15.86 -15.52 -20.99
N PRO A 47 17.10 -16.03 -20.84
CA PRO A 47 18.26 -15.36 -21.41
C PRO A 47 18.16 -15.36 -22.93
N THR A 48 18.52 -14.23 -23.55
CA THR A 48 18.67 -14.15 -25.01
C THR A 48 19.97 -14.79 -25.47
N SER A 49 20.99 -14.72 -24.62
CA SER A 49 22.32 -15.26 -24.88
C SER A 49 22.70 -16.29 -23.81
N PRO A 50 22.06 -17.48 -23.76
CA PRO A 50 22.32 -18.50 -22.75
C PRO A 50 23.75 -19.06 -22.77
N ALA A 51 24.50 -18.83 -23.86
CA ALA A 51 25.92 -19.19 -23.98
C ALA A 51 26.89 -18.09 -23.48
N SER A 52 26.39 -16.88 -23.21
CA SER A 52 27.24 -15.78 -22.73
C SER A 52 27.84 -16.11 -21.38
N TRP A 53 29.08 -15.66 -21.13
CA TRP A 53 29.69 -15.79 -19.82
C TRP A 53 29.01 -14.90 -18.76
N THR A 54 28.38 -13.79 -19.18
CA THR A 54 27.61 -12.88 -18.31
C THR A 54 26.25 -13.44 -17.87
N TYR A 55 25.81 -14.55 -18.48
CA TYR A 55 24.67 -15.32 -18.00
C TYR A 55 25.07 -16.04 -16.71
N LEU A 56 24.37 -15.74 -15.61
CA LEU A 56 24.79 -16.12 -14.26
C LEU A 56 25.17 -17.61 -14.09
N PRO A 57 24.41 -18.58 -14.63
CA PRO A 57 24.78 -19.98 -14.54
C PRO A 57 26.12 -20.36 -15.17
N ASN A 58 26.61 -19.58 -16.15
CA ASN A 58 27.90 -19.84 -16.80
C ASN A 58 29.07 -19.22 -16.04
N MET A 59 28.84 -18.21 -15.19
CA MET A 59 29.90 -17.40 -14.59
C MET A 59 30.90 -18.21 -13.76
N THR A 60 30.43 -19.16 -12.95
CA THR A 60 31.32 -19.98 -12.12
C THR A 60 32.31 -20.76 -12.99
N ALA A 61 31.83 -21.34 -14.09
CA ALA A 61 32.66 -22.07 -15.04
C ALA A 61 33.59 -21.13 -15.81
N TYR A 62 33.11 -19.95 -16.21
CA TYR A 62 33.94 -18.93 -16.86
C TYR A 62 35.14 -18.55 -15.97
N PHE A 63 34.90 -18.14 -14.73
CA PHE A 63 35.99 -17.74 -13.84
C PHE A 63 36.97 -18.88 -13.54
N ARG A 64 36.47 -20.07 -13.19
CA ARG A 64 37.33 -21.19 -12.77
C ARG A 64 38.07 -21.82 -13.94
N THR A 65 37.38 -22.07 -15.05
CA THR A 65 37.90 -22.85 -16.17
C THR A 65 38.54 -21.97 -17.23
N THR A 66 37.97 -20.78 -17.51
CA THR A 66 38.46 -19.89 -18.58
C THR A 66 39.51 -18.92 -18.07
N LEU A 67 39.33 -18.37 -16.87
CA LEU A 67 40.25 -17.41 -16.26
C LEU A 67 41.18 -18.01 -15.21
N GLY A 68 41.00 -19.28 -14.84
CA GLY A 68 41.86 -19.96 -13.85
C GLY A 68 41.69 -19.47 -12.40
N MET A 69 40.59 -18.78 -12.10
CA MET A 69 40.31 -18.17 -10.80
C MET A 69 39.51 -19.15 -9.93
N THR A 70 40.23 -20.00 -9.17
CA THR A 70 39.62 -21.09 -8.38
C THR A 70 38.95 -20.63 -7.08
N ASN A 71 39.52 -19.63 -6.40
CA ASN A 71 38.96 -18.99 -5.21
C ASN A 71 38.55 -17.56 -5.55
N LEU A 72 37.31 -17.39 -5.99
CA LEU A 72 36.83 -16.09 -6.44
C LEU A 72 36.94 -15.04 -5.32
N PRO A 73 37.44 -13.82 -5.63
CA PRO A 73 37.24 -12.67 -4.77
C PRO A 73 35.74 -12.30 -4.72
N ARG A 74 35.40 -11.19 -4.07
CA ARG A 74 34.00 -10.73 -4.01
C ARG A 74 33.49 -10.47 -5.42
N VAL A 75 32.27 -10.88 -5.71
CA VAL A 75 31.65 -10.69 -7.03
C VAL A 75 30.44 -9.78 -6.89
N TRP A 76 30.48 -8.62 -7.54
CA TRP A 76 29.46 -7.59 -7.49
C TRP A 76 28.89 -7.37 -8.89
N ALA A 77 27.57 -7.46 -9.01
CA ALA A 77 26.86 -6.97 -10.18
C ALA A 77 26.61 -5.47 -9.99
N THR A 78 27.48 -4.64 -10.56
CA THR A 78 27.46 -3.18 -10.36
C THR A 78 26.48 -2.45 -11.27
N GLU A 79 26.01 -3.12 -12.30
CA GLU A 79 24.80 -2.76 -13.00
C GLU A 79 23.97 -4.01 -13.25
N TYR A 80 22.70 -3.91 -12.88
CA TYR A 80 21.74 -4.98 -13.00
C TYR A 80 20.37 -4.40 -13.34
N ALA A 81 19.83 -4.83 -14.47
CA ALA A 81 18.46 -4.63 -14.88
C ALA A 81 18.13 -5.71 -15.91
N PHE A 82 17.02 -5.65 -16.63
CA PHE A 82 16.81 -6.56 -17.75
C PHE A 82 16.75 -5.78 -19.05
N TYR A 83 17.76 -5.99 -19.89
CA TYR A 83 17.85 -5.40 -21.22
C TYR A 83 17.97 -6.44 -22.33
N GLU A 84 18.16 -7.73 -22.01
CA GLU A 84 18.64 -8.70 -22.98
C GLU A 84 17.65 -8.83 -24.16
N HIS A 85 18.16 -8.54 -25.36
CA HIS A 85 17.38 -8.19 -26.54
C HIS A 85 17.98 -8.83 -27.79
N THR A 86 17.46 -10.00 -28.16
CA THR A 86 17.35 -10.36 -29.57
C THR A 86 15.87 -10.18 -29.95
N GLY A 87 15.57 -9.11 -30.70
CA GLY A 87 14.23 -8.85 -31.26
C GLY A 87 13.41 -7.73 -30.61
N ALA A 88 13.91 -7.05 -29.57
CA ALA A 88 13.23 -5.87 -29.02
C ALA A 88 13.46 -4.64 -29.92
N SER A 89 12.59 -4.46 -30.92
CA SER A 89 12.32 -3.11 -31.44
C SER A 89 11.28 -2.41 -30.55
N LEU A 90 11.05 -1.12 -30.76
CA LEU A 90 10.08 -0.27 -30.03
C LEU A 90 8.68 -0.90 -29.83
N THR A 91 8.33 -1.93 -30.61
CA THR A 91 7.03 -2.61 -30.61
C THR A 91 7.00 -4.00 -29.95
N ASN A 92 8.14 -4.61 -29.58
CA ASN A 92 8.23 -6.03 -29.20
C ASN A 92 9.02 -6.27 -27.90
N MET A 93 8.65 -5.58 -26.81
CA MET A 93 9.07 -6.04 -25.48
C MET A 93 8.39 -7.36 -25.18
N VAL A 94 9.17 -8.45 -25.04
CA VAL A 94 8.61 -9.81 -24.91
C VAL A 94 8.03 -10.06 -23.50
N GLY A 95 8.45 -9.27 -22.51
CA GLY A 95 7.97 -9.37 -21.12
C GLY A 95 6.94 -8.30 -20.74
N THR A 96 5.99 -8.69 -19.89
CA THR A 96 5.11 -7.78 -19.16
C THR A 96 5.81 -7.19 -17.93
N GLN A 97 5.19 -6.20 -17.26
CA GLN A 97 5.70 -5.71 -15.98
C GLN A 97 5.67 -6.75 -14.86
N THR A 98 4.75 -7.72 -14.95
CA THR A 98 4.74 -8.93 -14.11
C THR A 98 5.99 -9.77 -14.37
N ASP A 99 6.39 -9.95 -15.63
CA ASP A 99 7.58 -10.73 -15.98
C ASP A 99 8.86 -10.01 -15.50
N ASN A 100 8.95 -8.69 -15.63
CA ASN A 100 10.07 -7.90 -15.09
C ASN A 100 10.27 -8.14 -13.58
N ALA A 101 9.18 -8.05 -12.81
CA ALA A 101 9.19 -8.33 -11.37
C ALA A 101 9.56 -9.80 -11.07
N ARG A 102 9.03 -10.75 -11.84
CA ARG A 102 9.34 -12.18 -11.72
C ARG A 102 10.83 -12.45 -11.93
N TRP A 103 11.37 -11.99 -13.06
CA TRP A 103 12.76 -12.20 -13.44
C TRP A 103 13.71 -11.59 -12.42
N PHE A 104 13.34 -10.42 -11.86
CA PHE A 104 14.12 -9.78 -10.80
C PHE A 104 14.26 -10.71 -9.60
N VAL A 105 13.14 -11.25 -9.11
CA VAL A 105 13.17 -12.17 -7.96
C VAL A 105 13.98 -13.42 -8.30
N GLN A 106 13.68 -14.09 -9.42
CA GLN A 106 14.36 -15.34 -9.81
C GLN A 106 15.88 -15.16 -9.91
N THR A 107 16.31 -14.14 -10.64
CA THR A 107 17.73 -13.91 -10.96
C THR A 107 18.50 -13.45 -9.71
N THR A 108 17.92 -12.53 -8.92
CA THR A 108 18.53 -12.06 -7.66
C THR A 108 18.65 -13.20 -6.66
N VAL A 109 17.59 -14.00 -6.50
CA VAL A 109 17.57 -15.13 -5.56
C VAL A 109 18.55 -16.22 -5.99
N TYR A 110 18.60 -16.56 -7.28
CA TYR A 110 19.57 -17.52 -7.80
C TYR A 110 21.00 -17.09 -7.50
N ALA A 111 21.34 -15.84 -7.79
CA ALA A 111 22.67 -15.30 -7.63
C ALA A 111 23.14 -15.25 -6.17
N LEU A 112 22.28 -14.73 -5.27
CA LEU A 112 22.58 -14.66 -3.84
C LEU A 112 22.57 -16.05 -3.22
N GLY A 113 21.56 -16.86 -3.52
CA GLY A 113 21.34 -18.19 -2.94
C GLY A 113 22.38 -19.23 -3.36
N SER A 114 22.96 -19.09 -4.56
CA SER A 114 24.08 -19.91 -5.02
C SER A 114 25.45 -19.45 -4.48
N ASN A 115 25.49 -18.35 -3.72
CA ASN A 115 26.72 -17.67 -3.29
C ASN A 115 27.62 -17.23 -4.47
N LEU A 116 27.03 -17.03 -5.65
CA LEU A 116 27.76 -16.52 -6.83
C LEU A 116 28.04 -15.02 -6.71
N ILE A 117 27.06 -14.25 -6.22
CA ILE A 117 27.12 -12.79 -6.13
C ILE A 117 26.93 -12.34 -4.68
N GLU A 118 27.72 -11.36 -4.26
CA GLU A 118 27.59 -10.75 -2.94
C GLU A 118 26.62 -9.56 -2.95
N ARG A 119 26.69 -8.72 -3.99
CA ARG A 119 25.91 -7.47 -4.10
C ARG A 119 25.38 -7.26 -5.51
N PHE A 120 24.15 -6.74 -5.56
CA PHE A 120 23.54 -6.19 -6.76
C PHE A 120 23.33 -4.69 -6.60
N ILE A 121 23.59 -3.96 -7.67
CA ILE A 121 23.18 -2.57 -7.82
C ILE A 121 22.18 -2.56 -8.98
N TYR A 122 20.89 -2.43 -8.64
CA TYR A 122 19.86 -2.29 -9.66
C TYR A 122 19.96 -0.88 -10.26
N THR A 123 20.12 -0.79 -11.58
CA THR A 123 20.30 0.49 -12.26
C THR A 123 18.95 1.12 -12.66
N GLU A 124 18.92 2.43 -12.88
CA GLU A 124 17.74 3.17 -13.37
C GLU A 124 16.48 3.01 -12.48
N LEU A 125 16.56 3.43 -11.21
CA LEU A 125 15.39 3.37 -10.30
C LEU A 125 14.23 4.28 -10.76
N ILE A 126 14.57 5.42 -11.36
CA ILE A 126 13.65 6.34 -12.03
C ILE A 126 13.97 6.34 -13.52
N PRO A 127 12.98 6.60 -14.39
CA PRO A 127 13.22 6.63 -15.82
C PRO A 127 14.28 7.68 -16.16
N PRO A 128 15.31 7.34 -16.97
CA PRO A 128 16.32 8.31 -17.35
C PRO A 128 15.70 9.41 -18.22
N MET A 129 16.38 10.57 -18.26
CA MET A 129 16.00 11.67 -19.16
C MET A 129 16.10 11.29 -20.64
N GLU A 130 16.88 10.25 -20.96
CA GLU A 130 16.99 9.72 -22.31
C GLU A 130 15.64 9.16 -22.79
N ASP A 131 15.29 9.46 -24.05
CA ASP A 131 14.05 8.97 -24.66
C ASP A 131 14.18 7.53 -25.18
N ASP A 132 14.67 6.64 -24.31
CA ASP A 132 14.76 5.21 -24.58
C ASP A 132 13.65 4.46 -23.84
N VAL A 133 12.66 4.00 -24.59
CA VAL A 133 11.53 3.23 -24.06
C VAL A 133 11.95 1.96 -23.34
N ARG A 134 13.13 1.39 -23.67
CA ARG A 134 13.66 0.19 -23.02
C ARG A 134 14.13 0.51 -21.60
N LEU A 135 14.87 1.59 -21.44
CA LEU A 135 15.30 2.07 -20.14
C LEU A 135 14.09 2.46 -19.28
N LYS A 136 13.08 3.11 -19.86
CA LYS A 136 11.83 3.48 -19.17
C LYS A 136 10.96 2.28 -18.74
N TRP A 137 11.09 1.14 -19.40
CA TRP A 137 10.31 -0.07 -19.08
C TRP A 137 10.93 -0.90 -17.95
N MET A 138 12.27 -0.93 -17.86
CA MET A 138 12.96 -1.68 -16.80
C MET A 138 12.85 -1.00 -15.43
N THR A 139 12.56 0.30 -15.40
CA THR A 139 12.57 1.07 -14.14
C THR A 139 11.45 0.65 -13.18
N PRO A 140 11.75 0.52 -11.88
CA PRO A 140 10.74 0.25 -10.84
C PRO A 140 9.64 1.33 -10.74
N ILE A 141 9.95 2.57 -11.12
CA ILE A 141 9.02 3.72 -11.12
C ILE A 141 8.86 4.21 -12.56
N ASP A 142 7.63 4.51 -12.99
CA ASP A 142 7.37 5.00 -14.35
C ASP A 142 7.55 6.53 -14.49
N THR A 143 7.36 7.05 -15.71
CA THR A 143 7.56 8.47 -16.04
C THR A 143 6.59 9.41 -15.34
N ASN A 144 5.49 8.88 -14.81
CA ASN A 144 4.49 9.64 -14.04
C ASN A 144 4.74 9.52 -12.52
N GLY A 145 5.80 8.84 -12.10
CA GLY A 145 6.09 8.59 -10.68
C GLY A 145 5.31 7.42 -10.08
N VAL A 146 4.59 6.64 -10.88
CA VAL A 146 3.82 5.49 -10.41
C VAL A 146 4.76 4.29 -10.18
N ARG A 147 4.63 3.67 -9.01
CA ARG A 147 5.41 2.47 -8.63
C ARG A 147 4.88 1.25 -9.36
N ARG A 148 5.76 0.50 -10.02
CA ARG A 148 5.46 -0.75 -10.73
C ARG A 148 5.60 -1.97 -9.80
N GLN A 149 5.13 -3.13 -10.25
CA GLN A 149 5.29 -4.40 -9.53
C GLN A 149 6.74 -4.69 -9.13
N LEU A 150 7.71 -4.35 -9.99
CA LEU A 150 9.14 -4.48 -9.70
C LEU A 150 9.56 -3.70 -8.46
N TYR A 151 9.07 -2.48 -8.25
CA TYR A 151 9.37 -1.68 -7.06
C TYR A 151 8.98 -2.42 -5.79
N TYR A 152 7.76 -2.95 -5.76
CA TYR A 152 7.23 -3.67 -4.62
C TYR A 152 7.94 -5.02 -4.42
N ALA A 153 8.23 -5.74 -5.50
CA ALA A 153 8.99 -6.99 -5.47
C ALA A 153 10.43 -6.78 -4.94
N TYR A 154 11.10 -5.72 -5.38
CA TYR A 154 12.40 -5.27 -4.86
C TYR A 154 12.33 -5.02 -3.36
N GLN A 155 11.37 -4.21 -2.92
CA GLN A 155 11.20 -3.87 -1.50
C GLN A 155 10.95 -5.13 -0.66
N LYS A 156 10.05 -6.01 -1.12
CA LYS A 156 9.70 -7.26 -0.42
C LYS A 156 10.90 -8.20 -0.34
N LEU A 157 11.59 -8.44 -1.45
CA LEU A 157 12.75 -9.33 -1.49
C LEU A 157 13.88 -8.79 -0.58
N SER A 158 14.21 -7.51 -0.70
CA SER A 158 15.22 -6.88 0.16
C SER A 158 14.86 -7.02 1.64
N ALA A 159 13.60 -6.81 2.00
CA ALA A 159 13.18 -6.93 3.40
C ALA A 159 13.24 -8.38 3.93
N LEU A 160 13.12 -9.38 3.05
CA LEU A 160 13.12 -10.80 3.42
C LEU A 160 14.52 -11.41 3.45
N ILE A 161 15.43 -11.02 2.55
CA ILE A 161 16.70 -11.73 2.36
C ILE A 161 17.94 -10.85 2.38
N ASP A 162 17.82 -9.51 2.48
CA ASP A 162 19.00 -8.66 2.58
C ASP A 162 19.82 -9.02 3.82
N ARG A 163 21.14 -9.05 3.66
CA ARG A 163 22.12 -9.45 4.70
C ARG A 163 21.80 -10.79 5.36
N ALA A 164 21.16 -11.73 4.65
CA ALA A 164 20.91 -13.06 5.16
C ALA A 164 22.22 -13.74 5.62
N SER A 165 22.20 -14.24 6.86
CA SER A 165 23.32 -14.96 7.50
C SER A 165 23.45 -16.39 7.01
N VAL A 166 22.38 -16.94 6.41
CA VAL A 166 22.37 -18.25 5.75
C VAL A 166 21.89 -18.06 4.32
N ARG A 167 22.57 -18.71 3.37
CA ARG A 167 22.21 -18.79 1.94
C ARG A 167 22.50 -20.21 1.48
N GLN A 168 21.45 -20.99 1.21
CA GLN A 168 21.58 -22.42 0.96
C GLN A 168 20.68 -22.88 -0.19
N PRO A 169 21.23 -23.47 -1.26
CA PRO A 169 20.44 -24.15 -2.29
C PRO A 169 19.68 -25.34 -1.72
N LEU A 170 18.46 -25.56 -2.20
CA LEU A 170 17.62 -26.71 -1.85
C LEU A 170 17.34 -27.55 -3.10
N ALA A 171 17.55 -28.87 -2.98
CA ALA A 171 17.22 -29.81 -4.04
C ALA A 171 15.75 -30.26 -3.89
N LEU A 172 14.83 -29.61 -4.63
CA LEU A 172 13.39 -29.94 -4.60
C LEU A 172 12.91 -30.75 -5.82
N GLY A 173 13.80 -30.99 -6.79
CA GLY A 173 13.51 -31.71 -8.03
C GLY A 173 14.22 -31.10 -9.22
N SER A 174 14.18 -31.79 -10.36
CA SER A 174 14.68 -31.25 -11.63
C SER A 174 13.86 -30.03 -12.04
N ASN A 175 14.50 -29.03 -12.66
CA ASN A 175 13.84 -27.83 -13.17
C ASN A 175 13.09 -27.01 -12.09
N ILE A 176 13.42 -27.21 -10.82
CA ILE A 176 12.94 -26.42 -9.70
C ILE A 176 14.14 -25.70 -9.08
N TRP A 177 14.02 -24.40 -8.97
CA TRP A 177 14.97 -23.57 -8.25
C TRP A 177 14.44 -23.33 -6.84
N ALA A 178 15.27 -23.57 -5.83
CA ALA A 178 14.88 -23.32 -4.46
C ALA A 178 16.08 -22.98 -3.59
N TYR A 179 15.89 -21.99 -2.72
CA TYR A 179 16.92 -21.48 -1.84
C TYR A 179 16.35 -21.12 -0.48
N ARG A 180 17.14 -21.39 0.56
CA ARG A 180 16.87 -20.99 1.92
C ARG A 180 17.73 -19.80 2.29
N PHE A 181 17.08 -18.81 2.87
CA PHE A 181 17.71 -17.66 3.50
C PHE A 181 17.33 -17.62 4.98
N THR A 182 18.26 -17.18 5.81
CA THR A 182 17.95 -16.77 7.19
C THR A 182 18.37 -15.32 7.33
N ALA A 183 17.41 -14.43 7.52
CA ALA A 183 17.65 -13.00 7.77
C ALA A 183 16.82 -12.57 8.97
N ASN A 184 17.43 -11.81 9.90
CA ASN A 184 16.74 -11.30 11.10
C ASN A 184 15.98 -12.38 11.90
N GLY A 185 16.51 -13.61 11.96
CA GLY A 185 15.89 -14.75 12.66
C GLY A 185 14.70 -15.39 11.94
N THR A 186 14.30 -14.87 10.77
CA THR A 186 13.26 -15.47 9.92
C THR A 186 13.89 -16.40 8.89
N ASN A 187 13.31 -17.59 8.74
CA ASN A 187 13.69 -18.52 7.68
C ASN A 187 12.77 -18.31 6.49
N VAL A 188 13.35 -17.98 5.34
CA VAL A 188 12.65 -17.76 4.08
C VAL A 188 13.10 -18.83 3.10
N VAL A 189 12.19 -19.64 2.62
CA VAL A 189 12.42 -20.47 1.45
C VAL A 189 11.83 -19.77 0.24
N VAL A 190 12.63 -19.54 -0.78
CA VAL A 190 12.16 -19.04 -2.08
C VAL A 190 12.21 -20.20 -3.05
N ALA A 191 11.13 -20.48 -3.77
CA ALA A 191 11.08 -21.55 -4.76
C ALA A 191 10.27 -21.17 -6.00
N TRP A 192 10.67 -21.67 -7.16
CA TRP A 192 9.92 -21.58 -8.42
C TRP A 192 10.25 -22.75 -9.34
N SER A 193 9.33 -23.07 -10.23
CA SER A 193 9.59 -23.93 -11.39
C SER A 193 10.25 -23.10 -12.49
N SER A 194 11.19 -23.67 -13.23
CA SER A 194 11.68 -23.02 -14.45
C SER A 194 10.52 -22.70 -15.39
N GLU A 195 10.59 -21.57 -16.10
CA GLU A 195 9.52 -21.15 -17.02
C GLU A 195 9.19 -22.18 -18.10
N THR A 196 10.18 -22.93 -18.59
CA THR A 196 9.99 -23.93 -19.65
C THR A 196 9.39 -25.25 -19.17
N ASN A 197 9.46 -25.55 -17.87
CA ASN A 197 8.95 -26.80 -17.28
C ASN A 197 7.86 -26.55 -16.24
N SER A 198 7.29 -25.35 -16.20
CA SER A 198 6.21 -24.99 -15.28
C SER A 198 4.85 -25.55 -15.76
N PRO A 199 3.96 -25.98 -14.85
CA PRO A 199 4.11 -26.04 -13.40
C PRO A 199 4.54 -27.43 -12.88
N HIS A 200 5.03 -27.47 -11.63
CA HIS A 200 5.20 -28.71 -10.86
C HIS A 200 4.09 -28.83 -9.81
N THR A 201 3.65 -30.06 -9.53
CA THR A 201 2.66 -30.32 -8.47
C THR A 201 3.28 -31.02 -7.27
N ASN A 202 2.72 -30.78 -6.09
CA ASN A 202 3.08 -31.46 -4.84
C ASN A 202 4.58 -31.39 -4.51
N VAL A 203 5.19 -30.21 -4.66
CA VAL A 203 6.62 -29.99 -4.35
C VAL A 203 6.81 -29.93 -2.84
N VAL A 204 7.57 -30.87 -2.28
CA VAL A 204 7.78 -30.97 -0.83
C VAL A 204 9.02 -30.17 -0.41
N VAL A 205 8.81 -29.14 0.41
CA VAL A 205 9.89 -28.40 1.07
C VAL A 205 10.16 -29.03 2.44
N THR A 206 11.40 -29.43 2.70
CA THR A 206 11.80 -30.10 3.94
C THR A 206 12.77 -29.27 4.78
N GLY A 207 13.02 -29.71 6.01
CA GLY A 207 14.00 -29.09 6.91
C GLY A 207 13.55 -27.74 7.45
N LEU A 208 12.24 -27.53 7.62
CA LEU A 208 11.64 -26.28 8.11
C LEU A 208 11.70 -26.13 9.64
N GLY A 209 12.40 -27.05 10.32
CA GLY A 209 12.53 -27.05 11.78
C GLY A 209 11.27 -27.55 12.48
N THR A 210 11.08 -27.15 13.73
CA THR A 210 9.96 -27.58 14.60
C THR A 210 8.74 -26.66 14.53
N ASN A 211 8.80 -25.59 13.75
CA ASN A 211 7.68 -24.66 13.60
C ASN A 211 6.51 -25.35 12.94
N THR A 212 5.31 -25.13 13.47
CA THR A 212 4.06 -25.73 12.96
C THR A 212 3.26 -24.79 12.07
N GLN A 213 3.68 -23.53 11.97
CA GLN A 213 3.03 -22.50 11.16
C GLN A 213 4.03 -21.80 10.25
N GLY A 214 3.56 -21.45 9.06
CA GLY A 214 4.26 -20.61 8.11
C GLY A 214 3.28 -19.87 7.21
N ILE A 215 3.80 -19.09 6.28
CA ILE A 215 3.01 -18.35 5.30
C ILE A 215 3.62 -18.52 3.93
N LEU A 216 2.79 -18.85 2.95
CA LEU A 216 3.15 -18.87 1.55
C LEU A 216 2.72 -17.55 0.92
N VAL A 217 3.67 -16.81 0.35
CA VAL A 217 3.44 -15.51 -0.28
C VAL A 217 3.88 -15.59 -1.74
N ASP A 218 3.08 -15.09 -2.67
CA ASP A 218 3.52 -14.90 -4.05
C ASP A 218 4.65 -13.88 -4.08
N ALA A 219 5.69 -14.10 -4.88
CA ALA A 219 6.82 -13.18 -4.93
C ALA A 219 6.60 -11.97 -5.86
N VAL A 220 5.56 -12.02 -6.68
CA VAL A 220 5.17 -10.96 -7.62
C VAL A 220 3.81 -10.41 -7.17
N PRO A 221 3.71 -9.12 -6.83
CA PRO A 221 2.45 -8.52 -6.39
C PRO A 221 1.52 -8.21 -7.57
N ASP A 222 0.29 -7.80 -7.29
CA ASP A 222 -0.59 -7.18 -8.27
C ASP A 222 -0.11 -5.78 -8.68
N THR A 223 -0.83 -5.13 -9.61
CA THR A 223 -0.47 -3.79 -10.12
C THR A 223 -0.50 -2.69 -9.06
N ASN A 224 -1.14 -2.93 -7.91
CA ASN A 224 -1.21 -1.99 -6.78
C ASN A 224 -0.15 -2.30 -5.72
N GLY A 225 0.70 -3.31 -5.93
CA GLY A 225 1.73 -3.71 -4.97
C GLY A 225 1.23 -4.62 -3.85
N VAL A 226 0.04 -5.21 -3.99
CA VAL A 226 -0.51 -6.15 -3.01
C VAL A 226 -0.03 -7.56 -3.31
N PHE A 227 0.51 -8.22 -2.29
CA PHE A 227 0.98 -9.61 -2.38
C PHE A 227 -0.10 -10.57 -1.89
N THR A 228 -0.42 -11.59 -2.69
CA THR A 228 -1.27 -12.69 -2.25
C THR A 228 -0.50 -13.55 -1.24
N SER A 229 -1.14 -13.88 -0.13
CA SER A 229 -0.54 -14.71 0.92
C SER A 229 -1.55 -15.64 1.56
N THR A 230 -1.10 -16.83 1.94
CA THR A 230 -1.91 -17.87 2.59
C THR A 230 -1.17 -18.42 3.81
N ASN A 231 -1.87 -18.51 4.95
CA ASN A 231 -1.35 -19.21 6.14
C ASN A 231 -1.26 -20.70 5.85
N VAL A 232 -0.15 -21.32 6.25
CA VAL A 232 0.10 -22.74 6.03
C VAL A 232 0.50 -23.46 7.31
N THR A 233 0.06 -24.70 7.42
CA THR A 233 0.45 -25.60 8.51
C THR A 233 1.67 -26.42 8.07
N ILE A 234 2.72 -26.37 8.87
CA ILE A 234 3.94 -27.15 8.69
C ILE A 234 3.81 -28.42 9.54
N SER A 235 4.00 -29.57 8.92
CA SER A 235 3.88 -30.87 9.58
C SER A 235 5.18 -31.65 9.47
N GLY A 236 5.70 -32.14 10.59
CA GLY A 236 6.96 -32.90 10.62
C GLY A 236 8.17 -32.14 10.07
N GLY A 237 8.16 -30.80 10.14
CA GLY A 237 9.20 -29.94 9.56
C GLY A 237 9.19 -29.89 8.03
N GLN A 238 8.04 -30.16 7.40
CA GLN A 238 7.83 -30.14 5.96
C GLN A 238 6.54 -29.40 5.59
N TYR A 239 6.52 -28.86 4.37
CA TYR A 239 5.34 -28.28 3.75
C TYR A 239 5.30 -28.65 2.25
N THR A 240 4.11 -28.99 1.76
CA THR A 240 3.89 -29.35 0.34
C THR A 240 3.25 -28.18 -0.40
N ILE A 241 3.97 -27.63 -1.37
CA ILE A 241 3.44 -26.65 -2.32
C ILE A 241 2.63 -27.41 -3.36
N ALA A 242 1.30 -27.25 -3.33
CA ALA A 242 0.39 -28.00 -4.20
C ALA A 242 0.65 -27.76 -5.70
N LEU A 243 0.91 -26.50 -6.07
CA LEU A 243 1.23 -26.08 -7.43
C LEU A 243 2.35 -25.03 -7.40
N LEU A 244 3.53 -25.38 -7.90
CA LEU A 244 4.68 -24.49 -8.03
C LEU A 244 4.81 -24.07 -9.50
N THR A 245 4.57 -22.79 -9.78
CA THR A 245 4.66 -22.22 -11.13
C THR A 245 6.00 -21.52 -11.33
N SER A 246 6.17 -20.81 -12.45
CA SER A 246 7.30 -19.93 -12.68
C SER A 246 7.29 -18.63 -11.86
N ASN A 247 6.13 -18.23 -11.33
CA ASN A 247 6.09 -17.18 -10.31
C ASN A 247 6.72 -17.73 -9.03
N PRO A 248 7.80 -17.10 -8.51
CA PRO A 248 8.37 -17.55 -7.25
C PRO A 248 7.40 -17.35 -6.10
N VAL A 249 7.58 -18.18 -5.08
CA VAL A 249 6.87 -18.06 -3.81
C VAL A 249 7.88 -17.94 -2.67
N TYR A 250 7.53 -17.15 -1.67
CA TYR A 250 8.20 -17.10 -0.38
C TYR A 250 7.43 -17.97 0.61
N LEU A 251 8.05 -19.05 1.09
CA LEU A 251 7.59 -19.78 2.26
C LEU A 251 8.34 -19.25 3.49
N LEU A 252 7.61 -18.48 4.29
CA LEU A 252 8.09 -17.84 5.50
C LEU A 252 7.80 -18.74 6.69
N VAL A 253 8.84 -19.17 7.39
CA VAL A 253 8.73 -20.05 8.57
C VAL A 253 9.18 -19.27 9.80
N ASN A 254 8.43 -19.41 10.90
CA ASN A 254 8.61 -18.64 12.15
C ASN A 254 8.20 -17.15 12.07
N ALA A 255 7.39 -16.76 11.08
CA ALA A 255 6.74 -15.46 11.09
C ALA A 255 5.52 -15.58 12.03
N GLY A 256 5.62 -15.08 13.27
CA GLY A 256 4.45 -15.03 14.16
C GLY A 256 3.28 -14.27 13.52
N THR A 257 2.09 -14.25 14.12
CA THR A 257 0.96 -13.54 13.53
C THR A 257 1.13 -12.02 13.63
N LEU A 258 0.85 -11.31 12.54
CA LEU A 258 0.72 -9.85 12.54
C LEU A 258 -0.73 -9.49 12.83
N ALA A 259 -0.99 -8.95 14.01
CA ALA A 259 -2.34 -8.58 14.41
C ALA A 259 -2.83 -7.33 13.68
N ALA A 260 -4.15 -7.28 13.46
CA ALA A 260 -4.80 -6.11 12.93
C ALA A 260 -4.63 -4.90 13.87
N PRO A 261 -4.44 -3.69 13.33
CA PRO A 261 -4.55 -2.46 14.10
C PRO A 261 -5.90 -2.36 14.81
N THR A 262 -5.93 -1.63 15.91
CA THR A 262 -7.13 -1.42 16.72
C THR A 262 -7.37 0.07 16.96
N GLY A 263 -8.58 0.43 17.36
CA GLY A 263 -8.93 1.83 17.68
C GLY A 263 -8.65 2.78 16.53
N VAL A 264 -9.08 2.41 15.31
CA VAL A 264 -9.08 3.34 14.18
C VAL A 264 -9.96 4.52 14.55
N SER A 265 -9.47 5.72 14.29
CA SER A 265 -10.19 6.98 14.42
C SER A 265 -9.99 7.77 13.14
N ALA A 266 -11.08 8.22 12.52
CA ALA A 266 -11.06 9.15 11.40
C ALA A 266 -11.67 10.50 11.83
N GLY A 267 -11.13 11.60 11.31
CA GLY A 267 -11.58 12.93 11.71
C GLY A 267 -12.99 13.27 11.21
N ASP A 268 -13.87 13.69 12.12
CA ASP A 268 -15.25 14.09 11.85
C ASP A 268 -15.34 15.59 11.47
N GLY A 269 -14.74 15.95 10.34
CA GLY A 269 -14.81 17.32 9.82
C GLY A 269 -13.88 18.33 10.52
N ALA A 270 -12.90 17.85 11.27
CA ALA A 270 -11.91 18.68 11.96
C ALA A 270 -11.04 19.55 11.02
N TYR A 271 -10.95 19.18 9.74
CA TYR A 271 -10.22 19.92 8.71
C TYR A 271 -11.04 19.99 7.43
N THR A 272 -10.94 21.12 6.72
CA THR A 272 -11.69 21.39 5.48
C THR A 272 -10.98 20.91 4.21
N ASP A 273 -9.78 20.35 4.34
CA ASP A 273 -8.93 19.92 3.22
C ASP A 273 -8.52 18.44 3.28
N ARG A 274 -8.85 17.71 4.36
CA ARG A 274 -8.39 16.33 4.58
C ARG A 274 -9.17 15.60 5.69
N VAL A 275 -9.08 14.28 5.67
CA VAL A 275 -9.41 13.42 6.83
C VAL A 275 -8.12 12.95 7.49
N GLN A 276 -7.98 13.21 8.78
CA GLN A 276 -6.87 12.66 9.57
C GLN A 276 -7.29 11.32 10.18
N VAL A 277 -6.55 10.27 9.89
CA VAL A 277 -6.82 8.91 10.37
C VAL A 277 -5.71 8.47 11.31
N ALA A 278 -6.04 7.90 12.46
CA ALA A 278 -5.11 7.39 13.45
C ALA A 278 -5.54 6.01 13.98
N TRP A 279 -4.61 5.24 14.53
CA TRP A 279 -4.89 3.92 15.11
C TRP A 279 -3.84 3.53 16.15
N SER A 280 -4.13 2.44 16.87
CA SER A 280 -3.17 1.74 17.72
C SER A 280 -2.57 0.52 16.99
N PRO A 281 -1.27 0.22 17.14
CA PRO A 281 -0.68 -1.02 16.64
C PRO A 281 -1.36 -2.26 17.25
N GLY A 282 -1.53 -3.31 16.45
CA GLY A 282 -1.97 -4.62 16.95
C GLY A 282 -0.91 -5.32 17.80
N SER A 283 -1.34 -6.20 18.71
CA SER A 283 -0.44 -7.03 19.55
C SER A 283 0.10 -8.23 18.78
N GLY A 284 1.41 -8.49 18.78
CA GLY A 284 2.00 -9.63 18.08
C GLY A 284 3.41 -9.33 17.59
N VAL A 285 3.77 -9.85 16.42
CA VAL A 285 5.01 -9.44 15.73
C VAL A 285 4.88 -7.98 15.31
N SER A 286 5.94 -7.19 15.47
CA SER A 286 5.89 -5.75 15.17
C SER A 286 5.59 -5.48 13.70
N ALA A 287 4.65 -4.56 13.47
CA ALA A 287 4.42 -3.96 12.16
C ALA A 287 5.59 -3.03 11.82
N THR A 288 5.98 -3.00 10.55
CA THR A 288 6.94 -2.00 10.02
C THR A 288 6.26 -1.00 9.09
N GLY A 289 4.96 -1.16 8.84
CA GLY A 289 4.13 -0.20 8.11
C GLY A 289 2.65 -0.55 8.17
N TYR A 290 1.83 0.25 7.52
CA TYR A 290 0.38 0.12 7.49
C TYR A 290 -0.18 0.49 6.12
N GLN A 291 -1.28 -0.17 5.75
CA GLN A 291 -2.10 0.16 4.59
C GLN A 291 -3.43 0.74 5.08
N VAL A 292 -3.85 1.87 4.52
CA VAL A 292 -5.12 2.53 4.84
C VAL A 292 -6.06 2.37 3.66
N TRP A 293 -7.26 1.89 3.94
CA TRP A 293 -8.30 1.56 2.97
C TRP A 293 -9.56 2.35 3.27
N ARG A 294 -10.30 2.74 2.23
CA ARG A 294 -11.47 3.61 2.33
C ARG A 294 -12.63 3.17 1.44
N ASN A 295 -13.86 3.39 1.89
CA ASN A 295 -15.10 3.25 1.12
C ASN A 295 -16.20 4.17 1.66
N THR A 296 -17.25 4.46 0.89
CA THR A 296 -18.46 5.17 1.35
C THR A 296 -19.47 4.24 2.03
N LEU A 297 -19.37 2.93 1.79
CA LEU A 297 -20.12 1.91 2.52
C LEU A 297 -19.26 1.30 3.61
N ASP A 298 -19.83 0.96 4.77
CA ASP A 298 -19.14 0.23 5.86
C ASP A 298 -18.91 -1.24 5.49
N SER A 299 -18.13 -1.46 4.43
CA SER A 299 -17.80 -2.77 3.90
C SER A 299 -16.43 -2.74 3.25
N TYR A 300 -15.48 -3.42 3.89
CA TYR A 300 -14.11 -3.56 3.38
C TYR A 300 -14.04 -4.38 2.08
N ALA A 301 -15.09 -5.14 1.72
CA ALA A 301 -15.12 -5.96 0.51
C ALA A 301 -15.01 -5.14 -0.78
N GLN A 302 -15.40 -3.86 -0.72
CA GLN A 302 -15.33 -2.91 -1.83
C GLN A 302 -14.39 -1.73 -1.52
N ALA A 303 -13.65 -1.79 -0.40
CA ALA A 303 -12.74 -0.72 -0.03
C ALA A 303 -11.54 -0.64 -0.98
N THR A 304 -11.06 0.57 -1.17
CA THR A 304 -9.91 0.88 -2.02
C THR A 304 -8.73 1.31 -1.17
N LEU A 305 -7.52 0.92 -1.54
CA LEU A 305 -6.30 1.36 -0.87
C LEU A 305 -6.09 2.86 -1.16
N VAL A 306 -6.14 3.69 -0.13
CA VAL A 306 -5.88 5.14 -0.27
C VAL A 306 -4.42 5.50 -0.05
N GLY A 307 -3.68 4.66 0.67
CA GLY A 307 -2.23 4.85 0.84
C GLY A 307 -1.62 3.95 1.91
N GLY A 308 -0.34 4.20 2.22
CA GLY A 308 0.38 3.49 3.26
C GLY A 308 1.36 4.39 4.00
N THR A 309 1.70 4.00 5.23
CA THR A 309 2.56 4.78 6.14
C THR A 309 3.41 3.85 7.01
N THR A 310 4.48 4.38 7.61
CA THR A 310 5.27 3.68 8.64
C THR A 310 4.91 4.10 10.07
N THR A 311 4.10 5.16 10.21
CA THR A 311 3.58 5.67 11.49
C THR A 311 2.17 5.15 11.73
N THR A 312 1.61 5.44 12.90
CA THR A 312 0.23 5.04 13.28
C THR A 312 -0.82 6.10 12.93
N ASN A 313 -0.55 6.89 11.90
CA ASN A 313 -1.45 7.91 11.38
C ASN A 313 -1.29 8.09 9.87
N TYR A 314 -2.36 8.55 9.23
CA TYR A 314 -2.42 8.83 7.79
C TYR A 314 -3.26 10.08 7.54
N THR A 315 -2.90 10.85 6.52
CA THR A 315 -3.63 12.04 6.10
C THR A 315 -4.22 11.78 4.72
N ASP A 316 -5.54 11.69 4.63
CA ASP A 316 -6.24 11.52 3.37
C ASP A 316 -6.70 12.88 2.82
N THR A 317 -5.92 13.43 1.89
CA THR A 317 -6.23 14.68 1.17
C THR A 317 -7.04 14.44 -0.11
N THR A 318 -7.48 13.20 -0.37
CA THR A 318 -8.21 12.81 -1.60
C THR A 318 -9.70 12.60 -1.36
N ALA A 319 -10.14 12.67 -0.09
CA ALA A 319 -11.53 12.59 0.29
C ALA A 319 -12.28 13.86 -0.14
N ALA A 320 -13.48 13.71 -0.70
CA ALA A 320 -14.31 14.84 -1.06
C ALA A 320 -14.96 15.49 0.19
N ALA A 321 -15.11 16.81 0.17
CA ALA A 321 -15.85 17.56 1.20
C ALA A 321 -17.32 17.11 1.27
N GLY A 322 -17.86 17.01 2.49
CA GLY A 322 -19.24 16.59 2.74
C GLY A 322 -19.51 15.08 2.64
N VAL A 323 -18.62 14.30 2.00
CA VAL A 323 -18.81 12.86 1.84
C VAL A 323 -18.27 12.09 3.04
N SER A 324 -19.12 11.27 3.65
CA SER A 324 -18.71 10.35 4.71
C SER A 324 -18.01 9.11 4.15
N TYR A 325 -16.87 8.78 4.74
CA TYR A 325 -16.09 7.60 4.38
C TYR A 325 -15.78 6.75 5.62
N TYR A 326 -15.78 5.44 5.43
CA TYR A 326 -15.27 4.46 6.38
C TYR A 326 -13.82 4.11 6.05
N TYR A 327 -12.98 4.06 7.08
CA TYR A 327 -11.56 3.75 6.99
C TYR A 327 -11.21 2.47 7.72
N TRP A 328 -10.40 1.61 7.08
CA TRP A 328 -9.81 0.43 7.68
C TRP A 328 -8.30 0.46 7.55
N VAL A 329 -7.62 -0.20 8.47
CA VAL A 329 -6.16 -0.28 8.47
C VAL A 329 -5.71 -1.73 8.53
N LYS A 330 -4.72 -2.08 7.72
CA LYS A 330 -3.96 -3.32 7.86
C LYS A 330 -2.55 -3.00 8.33
N ALA A 331 -2.07 -3.75 9.32
CA ALA A 331 -0.66 -3.76 9.66
C ALA A 331 0.10 -4.54 8.58
N THR A 332 1.29 -4.07 8.26
CA THR A 332 2.21 -4.73 7.34
C THR A 332 3.58 -4.84 7.97
N ASN A 333 4.32 -5.88 7.64
CA ASN A 333 5.76 -5.88 7.78
C ASN A 333 6.41 -6.55 6.57
N ALA A 334 7.74 -6.72 6.61
CA ALA A 334 8.49 -7.40 5.56
C ALA A 334 7.87 -8.74 5.12
N ALA A 335 7.29 -9.48 6.07
CA ALA A 335 6.76 -10.82 5.87
C ALA A 335 5.23 -10.85 5.70
N LEU A 336 4.50 -10.00 6.41
CA LEU A 336 3.10 -10.21 6.78
C LEU A 336 2.20 -9.04 6.42
N ILE A 337 0.93 -9.33 6.19
CA ILE A 337 -0.17 -8.37 6.19
C ILE A 337 -1.24 -8.91 7.13
N SER A 338 -1.75 -8.08 8.04
CA SER A 338 -2.81 -8.49 8.96
C SER A 338 -4.18 -8.54 8.27
N ALA A 339 -5.17 -9.07 9.00
CA ALA A 339 -6.57 -8.78 8.68
C ALA A 339 -6.87 -7.27 8.78
N PHE A 340 -8.02 -6.83 8.25
CA PHE A 340 -8.52 -5.48 8.46
C PHE A 340 -8.80 -5.24 9.95
N SER A 341 -8.56 -4.01 10.40
CA SER A 341 -9.10 -3.49 11.66
C SER A 341 -10.63 -3.43 11.63
N ALA A 342 -11.26 -3.06 12.74
CA ALA A 342 -12.58 -2.44 12.69
C ALA A 342 -12.49 -1.11 11.94
N SER A 343 -13.60 -0.70 11.31
CA SER A 343 -13.73 0.61 10.67
C SER A 343 -13.90 1.71 11.69
N ASP A 344 -13.57 2.93 11.27
CA ASP A 344 -14.20 4.14 11.78
C ASP A 344 -14.58 5.06 10.62
N HIS A 345 -15.63 5.84 10.80
CA HIS A 345 -16.09 6.80 9.80
C HIS A 345 -15.48 8.18 10.04
N GLY A 346 -15.39 8.98 8.97
CA GLY A 346 -14.94 10.36 9.04
C GLY A 346 -15.12 11.07 7.71
N PHE A 347 -15.07 12.40 7.72
CA PHE A 347 -15.36 13.24 6.56
C PHE A 347 -14.52 14.52 6.57
N VAL A 348 -14.31 15.08 5.39
CA VAL A 348 -13.69 16.41 5.27
C VAL A 348 -14.71 17.46 5.67
N GLY A 349 -14.32 18.33 6.59
CA GLY A 349 -15.18 19.32 7.21
C GLY A 349 -15.69 20.37 6.22
N VAL A 350 -16.86 20.89 6.52
CA VAL A 350 -17.42 22.08 5.87
C VAL A 350 -17.18 23.31 6.74
N ILE A 351 -17.29 24.49 6.13
CA ILE A 351 -17.34 25.76 6.86
C ILE A 351 -18.81 26.12 7.04
N GLY A 352 -19.24 26.32 8.28
CA GLY A 352 -20.59 26.76 8.61
C GLY A 352 -21.45 25.66 9.26
N PRO A 353 -22.76 25.65 9.01
CA PRO A 353 -23.70 24.77 9.70
C PRO A 353 -23.46 23.31 9.30
N LEU A 354 -23.61 22.41 10.26
CA LEU A 354 -23.64 20.96 10.05
C LEU A 354 -24.85 20.39 10.79
N ILE A 355 -25.58 19.49 10.14
CA ILE A 355 -26.71 18.78 10.72
C ILE A 355 -26.54 17.27 10.56
N THR A 356 -26.80 16.53 11.64
CA THR A 356 -26.67 15.07 11.66
C THR A 356 -27.94 14.42 12.16
N ALA A 357 -28.17 13.19 11.70
CA ALA A 357 -29.20 12.30 12.23
C ALA A 357 -28.53 11.05 12.82
N ASN A 358 -28.67 10.82 14.13
CA ASN A 358 -27.97 9.76 14.86
C ASN A 358 -26.44 9.76 14.59
N ASN A 359 -25.84 10.96 14.53
CA ASN A 359 -24.43 11.23 14.19
C ASN A 359 -24.02 10.91 12.74
N LEU A 360 -24.97 10.64 11.84
CA LEU A 360 -24.70 10.44 10.42
C LEU A 360 -25.04 11.70 9.61
N LEU A 361 -24.25 11.96 8.56
CA LEU A 361 -24.45 13.05 7.60
C LEU A 361 -25.23 12.57 6.38
N GLU A 362 -25.81 13.53 5.64
CA GLU A 362 -26.53 13.39 4.37
C GLU A 362 -27.77 12.49 4.41
N TYR A 363 -27.65 11.25 4.90
CA TYR A 363 -28.69 10.25 4.84
C TYR A 363 -28.58 9.21 5.98
N THR A 364 -29.72 8.81 6.55
CA THR A 364 -29.84 7.60 7.36
C THR A 364 -31.18 6.90 7.15
N SER A 365 -31.19 5.58 7.28
CA SER A 365 -32.42 4.77 7.29
C SER A 365 -32.65 4.14 8.66
N LEU A 366 -33.86 4.26 9.19
CA LEU A 366 -34.27 3.73 10.49
C LEU A 366 -35.42 2.73 10.31
N ASN A 367 -35.55 1.76 11.21
CA ASN A 367 -36.74 0.91 11.25
C ASN A 367 -37.85 1.62 12.04
N SER A 368 -39.11 1.30 11.74
CA SER A 368 -40.25 1.72 12.56
C SER A 368 -40.02 1.42 14.06
N GLY A 369 -40.07 2.47 14.87
CA GLY A 369 -39.85 2.41 16.32
C GLY A 369 -38.42 2.71 16.79
N ASP A 370 -37.45 2.81 15.89
CA ASP A 370 -36.11 3.27 16.23
C ASP A 370 -36.14 4.78 16.58
N PRO A 371 -35.43 5.22 17.64
CA PRO A 371 -35.35 6.62 17.97
C PRO A 371 -34.45 7.39 17.00
N VAL A 372 -34.87 8.60 16.65
CA VAL A 372 -34.04 9.59 15.94
C VAL A 372 -33.56 10.68 16.90
N THR A 373 -32.32 11.09 16.72
CA THR A 373 -31.75 12.31 17.29
C THR A 373 -31.21 13.16 16.14
N ILE A 374 -31.71 14.39 16.02
CA ILE A 374 -31.19 15.40 15.10
C ILE A 374 -30.34 16.37 15.92
N ALA A 375 -29.09 16.56 15.53
CA ALA A 375 -28.18 17.48 16.19
C ALA A 375 -27.57 18.46 15.19
N VAL A 376 -27.39 19.70 15.64
CA VAL A 376 -26.77 20.78 14.87
C VAL A 376 -25.44 21.19 15.50
N GLN A 377 -24.48 21.60 14.69
CA GLN A 377 -23.22 22.18 15.14
C GLN A 377 -22.67 23.19 14.12
N MET A 378 -21.73 24.03 14.56
CA MET A 378 -20.97 24.91 13.68
C MET A 378 -19.55 24.41 13.49
N MET A 379 -19.13 24.31 12.23
CA MET A 379 -17.84 23.75 11.82
C MET A 379 -16.94 24.83 11.23
N ASN A 380 -15.69 24.88 11.70
CA ASN A 380 -14.62 25.66 11.10
C ASN A 380 -14.94 27.15 10.88
N ILE A 381 -15.71 27.76 11.79
CA ILE A 381 -16.21 29.14 11.67
C ILE A 381 -15.29 30.21 12.26
N ASP A 382 -14.13 29.87 12.83
CA ASP A 382 -13.23 30.80 13.54
C ASP A 382 -12.98 32.13 12.79
N PRO A 383 -12.76 32.13 11.46
CA PRO A 383 -12.56 33.38 10.72
C PRO A 383 -13.78 34.31 10.66
N TYR A 384 -14.97 33.80 10.99
CA TYR A 384 -16.28 34.45 10.83
C TYR A 384 -16.99 34.72 12.15
N LEU A 385 -16.38 34.40 13.30
CA LEU A 385 -16.97 34.66 14.61
C LEU A 385 -17.33 36.14 14.77
N GLY A 386 -18.53 36.40 15.31
CA GLY A 386 -19.03 37.76 15.55
C GLY A 386 -19.79 38.40 14.38
N VAL A 387 -19.88 37.76 13.21
CA VAL A 387 -20.74 38.22 12.11
C VAL A 387 -22.20 37.98 12.49
N GLU A 388 -23.03 39.04 12.48
CA GLU A 388 -24.47 38.96 12.77
C GLU A 388 -25.20 38.23 11.63
N VAL A 389 -25.88 37.13 11.97
CA VAL A 389 -26.62 36.27 11.02
C VAL A 389 -27.95 35.80 11.62
N ASP A 390 -28.84 35.34 10.76
CA ASP A 390 -30.03 34.58 11.16
C ASP A 390 -29.72 33.07 11.14
N TRP A 391 -30.19 32.34 12.14
CA TRP A 391 -30.01 30.90 12.27
C TRP A 391 -31.34 30.19 12.11
N TRP A 392 -31.36 29.13 11.31
CA TRP A 392 -32.58 28.42 10.93
C TRP A 392 -32.41 26.94 11.09
N VAL A 393 -33.37 26.28 11.74
CA VAL A 393 -33.51 24.83 11.72
C VAL A 393 -34.89 24.53 11.16
N VAL A 394 -34.93 23.86 10.01
CA VAL A 394 -36.15 23.59 9.24
C VAL A 394 -36.26 22.09 9.01
N ALA A 395 -37.47 21.57 8.99
CA ALA A 395 -37.73 20.18 8.63
C ALA A 395 -38.89 20.08 7.64
N SER A 396 -38.86 19.07 6.79
CA SER A 396 -39.96 18.63 5.95
C SER A 396 -40.29 17.21 6.35
N ALA A 397 -41.54 16.96 6.77
CA ALA A 397 -42.07 15.64 7.09
C ALA A 397 -43.13 15.29 6.05
N ASP A 398 -42.80 14.40 5.10
CA ASP A 398 -43.67 14.03 3.96
C ASP A 398 -44.29 15.24 3.25
N GLY A 399 -43.50 16.30 3.06
CA GLY A 399 -43.91 17.54 2.38
C GLY A 399 -44.59 18.58 3.27
N THR A 400 -44.79 18.31 4.57
CA THR A 400 -45.23 19.31 5.55
C THR A 400 -44.03 19.97 6.21
N LEU A 401 -43.94 21.30 6.11
CA LEU A 401 -42.84 22.07 6.68
C LEU A 401 -43.02 22.35 8.18
N TYR A 402 -41.89 22.33 8.89
CA TYR A 402 -41.76 22.73 10.28
C TYR A 402 -40.47 23.54 10.44
N TYR A 403 -40.42 24.43 11.43
CA TYR A 403 -39.19 25.11 11.85
C TYR A 403 -39.07 25.09 13.36
N LEU A 404 -37.84 25.17 13.86
CA LEU A 404 -37.57 25.34 15.28
C LEU A 404 -37.62 26.84 15.60
N ASN A 405 -38.57 27.24 16.44
CA ASN A 405 -38.69 28.64 16.85
C ASN A 405 -37.67 29.01 17.94
N ASN A 406 -37.62 30.28 18.32
CA ASN A 406 -36.71 30.80 19.36
C ASN A 406 -37.00 30.32 20.79
N THR A 407 -38.08 29.55 21.02
CA THR A 407 -38.36 28.87 22.28
C THR A 407 -38.03 27.37 22.23
N MET A 408 -37.29 26.93 21.20
CA MET A 408 -36.91 25.54 20.95
C MET A 408 -38.11 24.60 20.74
N GLN A 409 -39.17 25.10 20.10
CA GLN A 409 -40.36 24.33 19.76
C GLN A 409 -40.52 24.19 18.25
N TRP A 410 -40.68 22.94 17.79
CA TRP A 410 -41.03 22.63 16.41
C TRP A 410 -42.43 23.14 16.09
N THR A 411 -42.53 24.04 15.12
CA THR A 411 -43.74 24.79 14.78
C THR A 411 -43.97 24.73 13.27
N ALA A 412 -45.23 24.59 12.85
CA ALA A 412 -45.58 24.70 11.43
C ALA A 412 -45.68 26.18 11.03
N PRO A 413 -45.11 26.60 9.88
CA PRO A 413 -45.25 27.96 9.38
C PRO A 413 -46.70 28.25 8.99
N SER A 414 -47.11 29.51 9.14
CA SER A 414 -48.45 29.95 8.70
C SER A 414 -48.58 29.72 7.20
N ASN A 415 -49.60 28.98 6.76
CA ASN A 415 -49.85 28.55 5.38
C ASN A 415 -48.85 27.55 4.78
N GLY A 416 -47.95 26.95 5.57
CA GLY A 416 -47.04 25.90 5.08
C GLY A 416 -45.94 26.40 4.14
N ASP A 417 -45.60 27.68 4.17
CA ASP A 417 -44.61 28.32 3.31
C ASP A 417 -43.35 28.73 4.12
N LEU A 418 -42.16 28.48 3.57
CA LEU A 418 -40.87 28.80 4.17
C LEU A 418 -40.74 30.29 4.54
N ALA A 419 -41.41 31.19 3.82
CA ALA A 419 -41.40 32.63 4.11
C ALA A 419 -41.99 32.98 5.49
N PHE A 420 -42.74 32.07 6.13
CA PHE A 420 -43.31 32.26 7.46
C PHE A 420 -42.59 31.47 8.56
N CYS A 421 -41.48 30.80 8.23
CA CYS A 421 -40.56 30.31 9.24
C CYS A 421 -39.95 31.51 9.99
N GLN A 422 -39.62 31.31 11.27
CA GLN A 422 -38.86 32.29 12.05
C GLN A 422 -37.51 31.70 12.41
N PRO A 423 -36.45 32.52 12.53
CA PRO A 423 -35.15 32.02 12.92
C PRO A 423 -35.21 31.48 14.35
N VAL A 424 -34.49 30.38 14.58
CA VAL A 424 -34.31 29.83 15.94
C VAL A 424 -33.48 30.80 16.79
N TYR A 425 -32.57 31.52 16.16
CA TYR A 425 -31.70 32.49 16.82
C TYR A 425 -31.30 33.59 15.82
N GLN A 426 -31.18 34.82 16.32
CA GLN A 426 -30.63 35.95 15.59
C GLN A 426 -29.49 36.51 16.43
N GLY A 427 -28.29 36.59 15.85
CA GLY A 427 -27.14 37.12 16.54
C GLY A 427 -25.81 36.76 15.89
N PRO A 428 -24.69 37.02 16.57
CA PRO A 428 -23.38 36.77 16.03
C PRO A 428 -23.13 35.27 15.80
N LEU A 429 -22.33 34.95 14.79
CA LEU A 429 -21.73 33.63 14.63
C LEU A 429 -20.91 33.28 15.88
N VAL A 430 -21.31 32.18 16.53
CA VAL A 430 -20.69 31.65 17.75
C VAL A 430 -20.45 30.16 17.59
N HIS A 431 -19.53 29.62 18.37
CA HIS A 431 -19.34 28.18 18.43
C HIS A 431 -20.59 27.48 18.95
N VAL A 432 -21.04 26.48 18.19
CA VAL A 432 -22.11 25.57 18.59
C VAL A 432 -21.53 24.17 18.56
N SER A 433 -21.34 23.57 19.74
CA SER A 433 -21.05 22.14 19.86
C SER A 433 -22.26 21.32 19.42
N SER A 434 -22.09 20.05 19.04
CA SER A 434 -23.19 19.14 18.72
C SER A 434 -24.33 19.23 19.75
N THR A 435 -25.43 19.86 19.34
CA THR A 435 -26.57 20.19 20.18
C THR A 435 -27.81 19.51 19.62
N PRO A 436 -28.41 18.56 20.34
CA PRO A 436 -29.66 17.94 19.92
C PRO A 436 -30.79 18.97 19.84
N VAL A 437 -31.40 19.07 18.65
CA VAL A 437 -32.60 19.89 18.36
C VAL A 437 -33.86 19.03 18.25
N LEU A 438 -33.68 17.71 18.14
CA LEU A 438 -34.71 16.69 18.29
C LEU A 438 -34.02 15.49 18.93
N SER A 439 -34.57 14.89 19.99
CA SER A 439 -33.92 13.74 20.64
C SER A 439 -34.93 12.77 21.23
N GLY A 440 -34.71 11.47 20.99
CA GLY A 440 -35.52 10.39 21.57
C GLY A 440 -36.92 10.26 20.97
N TYR A 441 -37.15 10.76 19.75
CA TYR A 441 -38.43 10.66 19.06
C TYR A 441 -38.47 9.44 18.17
N THR A 442 -39.62 8.75 18.12
CA THR A 442 -39.92 7.76 17.10
C THR A 442 -40.76 8.42 16.02
N LEU A 443 -40.21 8.55 14.82
CA LEU A 443 -40.94 9.10 13.68
C LEU A 443 -41.80 8.01 13.01
N PRO A 444 -42.99 8.35 12.50
CA PRO A 444 -43.75 7.46 11.62
C PRO A 444 -42.96 7.07 10.35
N ALA A 445 -43.36 5.98 9.69
CA ALA A 445 -42.83 5.63 8.38
C ALA A 445 -43.04 6.79 7.40
N GLY A 446 -41.97 7.18 6.69
CA GLY A 446 -41.95 8.40 5.87
C GLY A 446 -40.54 8.87 5.56
N THR A 447 -40.46 9.94 4.77
CA THR A 447 -39.19 10.62 4.46
C THR A 447 -39.18 11.99 5.10
N TYR A 448 -38.11 12.27 5.84
CA TYR A 448 -37.93 13.50 6.58
C TYR A 448 -36.62 14.15 6.15
N ASP A 449 -36.69 15.41 5.76
CA ASP A 449 -35.50 16.22 5.50
C ASP A 449 -35.35 17.24 6.61
N PHE A 450 -34.13 17.39 7.14
CA PHE A 450 -33.80 18.40 8.13
C PHE A 450 -32.69 19.29 7.58
N TRP A 451 -32.83 20.59 7.76
CA TRP A 451 -31.85 21.60 7.37
C TRP A 451 -31.40 22.41 8.58
N PHE A 452 -30.11 22.72 8.60
CA PHE A 452 -29.56 23.76 9.45
C PHE A 452 -28.93 24.83 8.56
N ALA A 453 -29.40 26.06 8.65
CA ALA A 453 -28.96 27.14 7.78
C ALA A 453 -28.59 28.40 8.58
N ILE A 454 -27.69 29.17 8.00
CA ILE A 454 -27.36 30.54 8.39
C ILE A 454 -27.39 31.42 7.15
N ASP A 455 -28.03 32.57 7.23
CA ASP A 455 -27.98 33.57 6.18
C ASP A 455 -27.66 34.97 6.71
N HIS A 456 -27.20 35.80 5.79
CA HIS A 456 -26.75 37.16 6.06
C HIS A 456 -27.39 38.13 5.05
N PRO A 457 -27.85 39.32 5.47
CA PRO A 457 -27.70 39.93 6.79
C PRO A 457 -28.71 39.39 7.82
N MET A 458 -28.44 39.62 9.11
CA MET A 458 -29.41 39.36 10.19
C MET A 458 -30.62 40.32 10.08
N ASP A 459 -31.66 39.88 9.39
CA ASP A 459 -32.88 40.65 9.11
C ASP A 459 -34.18 39.89 9.46
N GLY A 460 -34.06 38.64 9.92
CA GLY A 460 -35.17 37.78 10.30
C GLY A 460 -35.91 37.18 9.10
N ILE A 461 -35.34 37.23 7.90
CA ILE A 461 -35.92 36.74 6.65
C ILE A 461 -35.02 35.64 6.09
N LEU A 462 -35.57 34.47 5.77
CA LEU A 462 -34.78 33.38 5.18
C LEU A 462 -34.43 33.70 3.71
N ASN A 463 -33.22 34.20 3.46
CA ASN A 463 -32.79 34.65 2.14
C ASN A 463 -32.24 33.50 1.27
N LEU A 464 -33.11 32.67 0.71
CA LEU A 464 -32.73 31.52 -0.14
C LEU A 464 -31.96 31.90 -1.42
N SER A 465 -32.05 33.16 -1.86
CA SER A 465 -31.33 33.69 -3.03
C SER A 465 -30.09 34.52 -2.65
N GLY A 466 -29.86 34.69 -1.35
CA GLY A 466 -28.79 35.52 -0.77
C GLY A 466 -27.59 34.71 -0.30
N PRO A 467 -26.67 35.35 0.46
CA PRO A 467 -25.57 34.67 1.13
C PRO A 467 -26.10 33.75 2.25
N ILE A 468 -26.35 32.49 1.89
CA ILE A 468 -26.80 31.42 2.81
C ILE A 468 -25.80 30.28 2.80
N LEU A 469 -25.46 29.76 3.98
CA LEU A 469 -24.83 28.46 4.15
C LEU A 469 -25.84 27.54 4.81
N TYR A 470 -25.95 26.31 4.34
CA TYR A 470 -26.81 25.33 4.95
C TYR A 470 -26.25 23.93 4.76
N ASP A 471 -26.69 23.04 5.64
CA ASP A 471 -26.49 21.60 5.53
C ASP A 471 -27.83 20.88 5.64
N GLN A 472 -27.89 19.66 5.12
CA GLN A 472 -29.10 18.82 5.09
C GLN A 472 -28.79 17.39 5.50
N VAL A 473 -29.71 16.78 6.27
CA VAL A 473 -29.75 15.33 6.46
C VAL A 473 -31.15 14.80 6.17
N THR A 474 -31.20 13.71 5.39
CA THR A 474 -32.43 12.98 5.09
C THR A 474 -32.54 11.74 6.00
N VAL A 475 -33.70 11.54 6.60
CA VAL A 475 -34.05 10.37 7.41
C VAL A 475 -35.19 9.63 6.74
N VAL A 476 -34.98 8.36 6.42
CA VAL A 476 -36.02 7.48 5.89
C VAL A 476 -36.39 6.46 6.95
N VAL A 477 -37.66 6.44 7.37
CA VAL A 477 -38.18 5.44 8.30
C VAL A 477 -38.96 4.39 7.50
N GLN A 478 -38.50 3.13 7.58
CA GLN A 478 -39.08 1.99 6.87
C GLN A 478 -40.26 1.35 7.62
#